data_AF-A0A5C8PLH8-F1
#
_entry.id   AF-A0A5C8PLH8-F1
#
_cell.length_a   1.000
_cell.length_b   1.000
_cell.length_c   1.000
_cell.angle_alpha   90.00
_cell.angle_beta   90.00
_cell.angle_gamma   90.00
#
_symmetry.space_group_name_H-M   'P 1'
#
loop_
_entity.id
_entity.type
_entity.pdbx_description
1 polymer ?
#
loop_
_entity_poly.entity_id
_entity_poly.type
_entity_poly.pdbx_seq_one_letter_code
_entity_poly.pdbx_strand_id
1 'polypeptide(L)'
;MGASGLASWRRAAIGLVAALMGGCVQPLPTGPVARVVGEGIIVCPAPTERCELSGATLAAGRLLLVNDRAVSGKVGDSVLTIAPTTFAPRVDARFQAGLPPLPAEKLEAITTTSDGRHVFATTSFDRPDPDRFNVLLTWPEGRPQAARVLGSLALRAQLRAALASASVPDGPAYFKIEGLAALPDRLLVGVRETGRTYQDFSFTLTVLSLPWRLEDGVPVLAGPPRMVWRADPARLPDLPKTPIGLSELAYDAARERLWLLTSVEQGEAVDGVAGYLWTLDLAALASGLPPVVVRGADGRPLLFTHKPEALAILPDRRLLVVHDDDRRATLVPDPVTGTRRPRQQTETLYQILSVAD
;
A
#
# COMPACT_ATOMS: atom_id res chain seq x y z
N MET A 1 -75.45 0.12 43.02
CA MET A 1 -76.40 0.95 42.23
C MET A 1 -75.64 2.21 41.84
N GLY A 2 -75.19 2.31 40.59
CA GLY A 2 -75.89 3.11 39.58
C GLY A 2 -75.45 4.58 39.71
N ALA A 3 -74.37 4.99 39.05
CA ALA A 3 -74.33 5.54 37.68
C ALA A 3 -74.44 7.08 37.66
N SER A 4 -73.54 7.69 36.86
CA SER A 4 -73.61 9.02 36.20
C SER A 4 -73.71 10.27 37.08
N GLY A 5 -73.03 11.39 36.82
CA GLY A 5 -72.17 11.80 35.71
C GLY A 5 -72.10 13.35 35.66
N LEU A 6 -71.01 13.86 35.06
CA LEU A 6 -70.83 15.20 34.47
C LEU A 6 -70.65 16.40 35.44
N ALA A 7 -69.41 16.89 35.56
CA ALA A 7 -68.85 18.06 34.84
C ALA A 7 -68.95 19.33 35.74
N SER A 8 -68.01 20.28 35.85
CA SER A 8 -66.90 20.69 34.99
C SER A 8 -66.11 21.82 35.71
N TRP A 9 -64.77 21.85 35.54
CA TRP A 9 -63.86 23.02 35.47
C TRP A 9 -63.35 23.70 36.76
N ARG A 10 -62.01 23.69 36.93
CA ARG A 10 -61.13 24.88 36.87
C ARG A 10 -59.62 24.50 36.92
N ARG A 11 -58.89 24.96 35.89
CA ARG A 11 -57.57 25.67 35.86
C ARG A 11 -56.47 25.22 36.84
N ALA A 12 -55.17 25.24 36.55
CA ALA A 12 -54.33 25.37 35.38
C ALA A 12 -52.90 25.22 35.96
N ALA A 13 -52.05 24.39 35.38
CA ALA A 13 -50.61 24.45 35.63
C ALA A 13 -49.89 24.05 34.34
N ILE A 14 -49.43 25.06 33.62
CA ILE A 14 -48.57 24.93 32.44
C ILE A 14 -47.16 24.64 32.97
N GLY A 15 -46.76 23.37 32.94
CA GLY A 15 -45.37 22.96 33.12
C GLY A 15 -44.63 23.09 31.80
N LEU A 16 -43.82 24.13 31.64
CA LEU A 16 -42.92 24.29 30.51
C LEU A 16 -41.70 23.38 30.74
N VAL A 17 -41.69 22.18 30.16
CA VAL A 17 -40.47 21.36 30.07
C VAL A 17 -39.72 21.80 28.83
N ALA A 18 -38.74 22.67 29.01
CA ALA A 18 -37.73 22.95 28.00
C ALA A 18 -36.82 21.72 27.89
N ALA A 19 -37.09 20.87 26.89
CA ALA A 19 -36.18 19.81 26.47
C ALA A 19 -34.96 20.46 25.81
N LEU A 20 -33.91 20.67 26.59
CA LEU A 20 -32.56 20.90 26.06
C LEU A 20 -32.11 19.60 25.38
N MET A 21 -32.46 19.45 24.10
CA MET A 21 -31.78 18.52 23.20
C MET A 21 -30.37 19.10 22.94
N GLY A 22 -29.50 18.93 23.93
CA GLY A 22 -28.06 18.98 23.73
C GLY A 22 -27.71 17.84 22.80
N GLY A 23 -27.79 18.09 21.48
CA GLY A 23 -27.14 17.25 20.51
C GLY A 23 -25.67 17.23 20.87
N CYS A 24 -25.20 16.13 21.43
CA CYS A 24 -23.78 15.82 21.45
C CYS A 24 -23.34 15.82 19.98
N VAL A 25 -22.75 16.93 19.54
CA VAL A 25 -21.93 16.94 18.34
C VAL A 25 -20.82 15.93 18.66
N GLN A 26 -20.93 14.74 18.07
CA GLN A 26 -19.83 13.79 18.12
C GLN A 26 -18.63 14.51 17.51
N PRO A 27 -17.47 14.57 18.21
CA PRO A 27 -16.28 15.10 17.58
C PRO A 27 -16.05 14.33 16.28
N LEU A 28 -15.84 15.07 15.18
CA LEU A 28 -15.52 14.47 13.90
C LEU A 28 -14.32 13.52 14.08
N PRO A 29 -14.32 12.35 13.43
CA PRO A 29 -13.26 11.36 13.63
C PRO A 29 -11.87 11.92 13.32
N THR A 30 -10.88 11.56 14.14
CA THR A 30 -9.51 12.09 14.19
C THR A 30 -8.56 11.42 13.18
N GLY A 31 -8.73 11.65 11.88
CA GLY A 31 -7.80 11.18 10.84
C GLY A 31 -7.91 11.99 9.55
N PRO A 32 -6.89 11.96 8.68
CA PRO A 32 -6.89 12.76 7.44
C PRO A 32 -8.03 12.34 6.52
N VAL A 33 -8.56 13.30 5.76
CA VAL A 33 -9.68 13.10 4.85
C VAL A 33 -9.18 13.10 3.41
N ALA A 34 -9.47 12.03 2.67
CA ALA A 34 -9.12 11.88 1.27
C ALA A 34 -10.35 11.91 0.36
N ARG A 35 -10.13 12.36 -0.88
CA ARG A 35 -11.10 12.31 -1.98
C ARG A 35 -10.43 11.79 -3.23
N VAL A 36 -11.10 10.87 -3.93
CA VAL A 36 -10.72 10.50 -5.29
C VAL A 36 -11.01 11.71 -6.18
N VAL A 37 -9.96 12.30 -6.74
CA VAL A 37 -10.02 13.47 -7.63
C VAL A 37 -9.72 13.13 -9.08
N GLY A 38 -9.38 11.87 -9.36
CA GLY A 38 -9.21 11.33 -10.69
C GLY A 38 -9.14 9.82 -10.65
N GLU A 39 -9.57 9.17 -11.72
CA GLU A 39 -9.42 7.73 -11.92
C GLU A 39 -9.29 7.43 -13.42
N GLY A 40 -8.72 6.29 -13.74
CA GLY A 40 -8.56 5.82 -15.11
C GLY A 40 -7.89 4.47 -15.15
N ILE A 41 -7.44 4.06 -16.32
CA ILE A 41 -6.71 2.81 -16.51
C ILE A 41 -5.25 3.04 -16.91
N ILE A 42 -4.37 2.20 -16.40
CA ILE A 42 -3.02 1.99 -16.93
C ILE A 42 -3.07 0.75 -17.81
N VAL A 43 -2.52 0.85 -19.02
CA VAL A 43 -2.34 -0.28 -19.94
C VAL A 43 -0.89 -0.66 -19.96
N CYS A 44 -0.60 -1.90 -19.57
CA CYS A 44 0.75 -2.45 -19.65
C CYS A 44 1.14 -2.75 -21.11
N PRO A 45 2.39 -2.49 -21.52
CA PRO A 45 2.83 -2.68 -22.89
C PRO A 45 2.91 -4.16 -23.28
N ALA A 46 2.67 -4.49 -24.55
CA ALA A 46 2.98 -5.83 -25.06
C ALA A 46 4.50 -6.11 -24.93
N PRO A 47 4.92 -7.37 -24.65
CA PRO A 47 4.12 -8.59 -24.59
C PRO A 47 3.57 -8.94 -23.20
N THR A 48 3.39 -7.98 -22.29
CA THR A 48 2.76 -8.24 -20.98
C THR A 48 1.38 -8.86 -21.16
N GLU A 49 1.20 -10.09 -20.66
CA GLU A 49 -0.10 -10.77 -20.67
C GLU A 49 -1.02 -10.25 -19.55
N ARG A 50 -0.43 -9.79 -18.44
CA ARG A 50 -1.15 -9.29 -17.27
C ARG A 50 -0.50 -8.08 -16.62
N CYS A 51 -1.33 -7.09 -16.33
CA CYS A 51 -0.94 -5.87 -15.64
C CYS A 51 -1.22 -6.01 -14.14
N GLU A 52 -0.37 -6.79 -13.47
CA GLU A 52 -0.40 -7.06 -12.03
C GLU A 52 0.66 -6.13 -11.37
N LEU A 53 0.28 -4.86 -11.12
CA LEU A 53 1.21 -3.82 -10.66
C LEU A 53 1.27 -3.75 -9.13
N SER A 54 2.46 -3.97 -8.57
CA SER A 54 2.69 -4.21 -7.13
C SER A 54 3.50 -3.12 -6.43
N GLY A 55 3.95 -2.08 -7.14
CA GLY A 55 4.67 -0.98 -6.48
C GLY A 55 4.87 0.22 -7.38
N ALA A 56 4.97 1.41 -6.78
CA ALA A 56 5.07 2.66 -7.50
C ALA A 56 6.00 3.66 -6.79
N THR A 57 6.79 4.41 -7.56
CA THR A 57 7.59 5.52 -7.02
C THR A 57 7.79 6.62 -8.05
N LEU A 58 8.07 7.83 -7.60
CA LEU A 58 8.47 8.95 -8.46
C LEU A 58 10.01 9.04 -8.50
N ALA A 59 10.58 8.99 -9.70
CA ALA A 59 12.02 9.15 -9.95
C ALA A 59 12.25 10.10 -11.15
N ALA A 60 13.00 11.19 -10.93
CA ALA A 60 13.25 12.27 -11.91
C ALA A 60 12.06 12.68 -12.78
N GLY A 61 10.92 12.96 -12.14
CA GLY A 61 9.73 13.42 -12.85
C GLY A 61 9.06 12.35 -13.71
N ARG A 62 9.35 11.07 -13.47
CA ARG A 62 8.65 9.91 -14.04
C ARG A 62 8.17 9.02 -12.92
N LEU A 63 7.03 8.37 -13.15
CA LEU A 63 6.61 7.26 -12.31
C LEU A 63 7.32 6.01 -12.80
N LEU A 64 7.89 5.28 -11.86
CA LEU A 64 8.34 3.91 -12.03
C LEU A 64 7.33 3.02 -11.34
N LEU A 65 6.90 1.98 -12.04
CA LEU A 65 5.97 0.98 -11.57
C LEU A 65 6.64 -0.37 -11.67
N VAL A 66 6.36 -1.27 -10.74
CA VAL A 66 6.78 -2.68 -10.87
C VAL A 66 5.59 -3.58 -11.15
N ASN A 67 5.82 -4.57 -12.01
CA ASN A 67 4.87 -5.63 -12.33
C ASN A 67 5.36 -6.94 -11.71
N ASP A 68 4.51 -7.58 -10.92
CA ASP A 68 4.80 -8.83 -10.22
C ASP A 68 4.93 -10.03 -11.20
N ARG A 69 4.62 -9.83 -12.48
CA ARG A 69 4.87 -10.74 -13.61
C ARG A 69 5.99 -10.23 -14.48
N ALA A 70 7.10 -10.97 -14.51
CA ALA A 70 8.10 -10.76 -15.54
C ALA A 70 7.60 -11.27 -16.89
N VAL A 71 7.77 -10.46 -17.95
CA VAL A 71 7.37 -10.84 -19.31
C VAL A 71 8.32 -11.87 -19.93
N SER A 72 9.62 -11.74 -19.65
CA SER A 72 10.66 -12.62 -20.21
C SER A 72 11.58 -13.25 -19.16
N GLY A 73 11.23 -13.14 -17.87
CA GLY A 73 12.12 -13.50 -16.76
C GLY A 73 13.29 -12.52 -16.55
N LYS A 74 13.37 -11.44 -17.33
CA LYS A 74 14.32 -10.33 -17.13
C LYS A 74 13.69 -9.27 -16.25
N VAL A 75 14.42 -8.82 -15.23
CA VAL A 75 13.94 -7.76 -14.32
C VAL A 75 13.56 -6.47 -15.04
N GLY A 76 14.24 -6.13 -16.14
CA GLY A 76 13.96 -4.92 -16.91
C GLY A 76 12.54 -4.86 -17.47
N ASP A 77 11.95 -6.02 -17.72
CA ASP A 77 10.59 -6.14 -18.25
C ASP A 77 9.53 -6.10 -17.13
N SER A 78 9.96 -6.11 -15.87
CA SER A 78 9.09 -5.92 -14.70
C SER A 78 9.03 -4.47 -14.24
N VAL A 79 9.83 -3.56 -14.82
CA VAL A 79 9.79 -2.13 -14.46
C VAL A 79 9.18 -1.34 -15.60
N LEU A 80 8.08 -0.64 -15.31
CA LEU A 80 7.37 0.21 -16.25
C LEU A 80 7.56 1.68 -15.89
N THR A 81 7.37 2.55 -16.87
CA THR A 81 7.42 4.00 -16.70
C THR A 81 6.20 4.70 -17.30
N ILE A 82 5.74 5.73 -16.60
CA ILE A 82 4.66 6.64 -16.98
C ILE A 82 5.08 8.08 -16.66
N ALA A 83 4.67 9.05 -17.47
CA ALA A 83 4.83 10.47 -17.13
C ALA A 83 3.75 10.91 -16.13
N PRO A 84 4.11 11.60 -15.03
CA PRO A 84 3.19 11.93 -13.93
C PRO A 84 2.12 12.96 -14.31
N THR A 85 2.24 13.61 -15.47
CA THR A 85 1.25 14.56 -15.99
C THR A 85 0.20 13.90 -16.88
N THR A 86 0.33 12.61 -17.17
CA THR A 86 -0.46 11.93 -18.20
C THR A 86 -1.75 11.31 -17.66
N PHE A 87 -2.11 11.50 -16.38
CA PHE A 87 -3.29 10.87 -15.73
C PHE A 87 -4.64 11.29 -16.34
N ALA A 88 -4.87 10.81 -17.56
CA ALA A 88 -6.05 10.86 -18.37
C ALA A 88 -6.82 9.53 -18.18
N PRO A 89 -8.08 9.44 -18.64
CA PRO A 89 -8.87 8.21 -18.50
C PRO A 89 -8.16 6.93 -18.96
N ARG A 90 -7.22 7.03 -19.91
CA ARG A 90 -6.29 5.97 -20.32
C ARG A 90 -4.85 6.46 -20.30
N VAL A 91 -3.95 5.64 -19.76
CA VAL A 91 -2.50 5.86 -19.78
C VAL A 91 -1.79 4.60 -20.26
N ASP A 92 -0.98 4.71 -21.30
CA ASP A 92 -0.15 3.60 -21.79
C ASP A 92 1.24 3.63 -21.12
N ALA A 93 1.58 2.58 -20.40
CA ALA A 93 2.89 2.41 -19.78
C ALA A 93 3.93 1.90 -20.78
N ARG A 94 5.21 2.07 -20.46
CA ARG A 94 6.34 1.59 -21.28
C ARG A 94 7.35 0.86 -20.42
N PHE A 95 8.07 -0.13 -20.95
CA PHE A 95 9.18 -0.73 -20.22
C PHE A 95 10.27 0.30 -19.92
N GLN A 96 10.86 0.19 -18.74
CA GLN A 96 12.05 0.93 -18.36
C GLN A 96 13.25 0.39 -19.14
N ALA A 97 13.80 1.22 -20.01
CA ALA A 97 14.99 0.86 -20.75
C ALA A 97 16.25 0.84 -19.87
N GLY A 98 17.24 0.05 -20.28
CA GLY A 98 18.61 0.12 -19.77
C GLY A 98 18.89 -0.71 -18.51
N LEU A 99 17.92 -1.36 -17.89
CA LEU A 99 18.21 -2.29 -16.79
C LEU A 99 18.98 -3.52 -17.34
N PRO A 100 20.09 -3.93 -16.70
CA PRO A 100 20.86 -5.11 -17.09
C PRO A 100 20.08 -6.40 -16.75
N PRO A 101 20.48 -7.56 -17.32
CA PRO A 101 19.90 -8.84 -16.95
C PRO A 101 20.33 -9.23 -15.53
N LEU A 102 19.54 -8.84 -14.54
CA LEU A 102 19.75 -9.21 -13.13
C LEU A 102 18.88 -10.43 -12.78
N PRO A 103 19.34 -11.27 -11.83
CA PRO A 103 18.66 -12.50 -11.45
C PRO A 103 17.52 -12.19 -10.48
N ALA A 104 16.49 -11.47 -10.91
CA ALA A 104 15.31 -11.17 -10.10
C ALA A 104 14.03 -11.48 -10.90
N GLU A 105 13.12 -12.20 -10.27
CA GLU A 105 11.78 -12.50 -10.78
C GLU A 105 10.76 -11.87 -9.83
N LYS A 106 9.70 -11.28 -10.40
CA LYS A 106 8.57 -10.71 -9.65
C LYS A 106 8.99 -9.62 -8.66
N LEU A 107 9.11 -8.40 -9.16
CA LEU A 107 9.29 -7.27 -8.27
C LEU A 107 7.95 -6.99 -7.59
N GLU A 108 7.99 -6.85 -6.27
CA GLU A 108 6.81 -6.70 -5.40
C GLU A 108 6.75 -5.32 -4.77
N ALA A 109 7.84 -4.54 -4.78
CA ALA A 109 7.81 -3.15 -4.34
C ALA A 109 8.97 -2.36 -4.95
N ILE A 110 8.79 -1.04 -5.06
CA ILE A 110 9.79 -0.11 -5.58
C ILE A 110 9.70 1.23 -4.85
N THR A 111 10.84 1.84 -4.56
CA THR A 111 10.91 3.14 -3.89
C THR A 111 12.07 3.97 -4.41
N THR A 112 12.04 5.27 -4.15
CA THR A 112 13.12 6.20 -4.48
C THR A 112 13.51 6.95 -3.22
N THR A 113 14.80 7.20 -3.05
CA THR A 113 15.29 8.02 -1.94
C THR A 113 14.66 9.41 -1.97
N SER A 114 14.48 10.01 -0.80
CA SER A 114 13.89 11.35 -0.68
C SER A 114 14.64 12.45 -1.44
N ASP A 115 15.93 12.27 -1.70
CA ASP A 115 16.74 13.16 -2.54
C ASP A 115 16.63 12.87 -4.05
N GLY A 116 15.86 11.84 -4.43
CA GLY A 116 15.61 11.42 -5.80
C GLY A 116 16.78 10.71 -6.49
N ARG A 117 17.86 10.37 -5.77
CA ARG A 117 19.12 9.92 -6.39
C ARG A 117 19.25 8.42 -6.59
N HIS A 118 18.57 7.61 -5.78
CA HIS A 118 18.65 6.16 -5.85
C HIS A 118 17.27 5.54 -5.85
N VAL A 119 17.10 4.53 -6.69
CA VAL A 119 15.92 3.68 -6.73
C VAL A 119 16.28 2.35 -6.09
N PHE A 120 15.35 1.81 -5.32
CA PHE A 120 15.41 0.46 -4.77
C PHE A 120 14.17 -0.31 -5.22
N ALA A 121 14.34 -1.58 -5.54
CA ALA A 121 13.23 -2.48 -5.84
C ALA A 121 13.49 -3.83 -5.19
N THR A 122 12.43 -4.53 -4.80
CA THR A 122 12.56 -5.81 -4.11
C THR A 122 11.59 -6.83 -4.66
N THR A 123 11.96 -8.10 -4.59
CA THR A 123 11.03 -9.22 -4.69
C THR A 123 10.38 -9.49 -3.32
N SER A 124 9.55 -10.53 -3.25
CA SER A 124 8.80 -10.97 -2.08
C SER A 124 9.63 -11.55 -0.92
N PHE A 125 10.82 -12.08 -1.20
CA PHE A 125 11.63 -12.89 -0.27
C PHE A 125 10.92 -14.16 0.29
N ASP A 126 9.92 -14.65 -0.44
CA ASP A 126 8.97 -15.67 0.05
C ASP A 126 9.34 -17.12 -0.29
N ARG A 127 10.57 -17.35 -0.80
CA ARG A 127 11.07 -18.68 -1.15
C ARG A 127 12.39 -18.97 -0.44
N PRO A 128 12.61 -20.20 0.08
CA PRO A 128 13.91 -20.56 0.65
C PRO A 128 15.03 -20.58 -0.42
N ASP A 129 14.65 -20.86 -1.67
CA ASP A 129 15.50 -20.88 -2.86
C ASP A 129 14.59 -20.80 -4.12
N PRO A 130 15.12 -20.43 -5.30
CA PRO A 130 16.45 -19.84 -5.56
C PRO A 130 16.52 -18.33 -5.27
N ASP A 131 17.73 -17.74 -5.37
CA ASP A 131 18.01 -16.32 -5.13
C ASP A 131 17.05 -15.37 -5.84
N ARG A 132 16.58 -15.71 -7.05
CA ARG A 132 15.79 -14.79 -7.89
C ARG A 132 14.44 -14.36 -7.32
N PHE A 133 13.92 -15.05 -6.31
CA PHE A 133 12.71 -14.65 -5.57
C PHE A 133 13.04 -13.88 -4.29
N ASN A 134 14.31 -13.66 -4.01
CA ASN A 134 14.82 -13.08 -2.76
C ASN A 134 15.87 -12.03 -3.11
N VAL A 135 15.51 -10.95 -3.79
CA VAL A 135 16.47 -9.96 -4.28
C VAL A 135 16.05 -8.56 -3.87
N LEU A 136 16.98 -7.82 -3.28
CA LEU A 136 16.92 -6.37 -3.16
C LEU A 136 17.87 -5.76 -4.19
N LEU A 137 17.34 -4.87 -5.02
CA LEU A 137 18.05 -4.18 -6.10
C LEU A 137 18.23 -2.70 -5.77
N THR A 138 19.26 -2.10 -6.36
CA THR A 138 19.42 -0.65 -6.37
C THR A 138 20.06 -0.16 -7.66
N TRP A 139 19.70 1.04 -8.09
CA TRP A 139 20.40 1.79 -9.13
C TRP A 139 20.34 3.29 -8.87
N PRO A 140 21.35 4.06 -9.33
CA PRO A 140 21.24 5.51 -9.39
C PRO A 140 20.13 5.92 -10.38
N GLU A 141 19.38 6.94 -10.02
CA GLU A 141 18.43 7.59 -10.93
C GLU A 141 19.16 8.02 -12.23
N GLY A 142 18.47 7.87 -13.36
CA GLY A 142 19.00 8.19 -14.69
C GLY A 142 20.03 7.20 -15.22
N ARG A 143 20.47 6.23 -14.40
CA ARG A 143 21.47 5.21 -14.76
C ARG A 143 20.99 3.78 -14.44
N PRO A 144 19.86 3.32 -15.00
CA PRO A 144 19.36 1.95 -14.81
C PRO A 144 20.37 0.86 -15.19
N GLN A 145 21.29 1.14 -16.12
CA GLN A 145 22.37 0.23 -16.51
C GLN A 145 23.39 -0.06 -15.38
N ALA A 146 23.42 0.79 -14.35
CA ALA A 146 24.22 0.59 -13.16
C ALA A 146 23.46 -0.17 -12.04
N ALA A 147 22.31 -0.76 -12.37
CA ALA A 147 21.56 -1.56 -11.41
C ALA A 147 22.34 -2.79 -10.96
N ARG A 148 22.17 -3.11 -9.68
CA ARG A 148 22.89 -4.21 -9.02
C ARG A 148 22.08 -4.81 -7.89
N VAL A 149 22.44 -6.04 -7.53
CA VAL A 149 21.93 -6.72 -6.34
C VAL A 149 22.61 -6.16 -5.10
N LEU A 150 21.80 -5.71 -4.14
CA LEU A 150 22.22 -5.23 -2.84
C LEU A 150 22.13 -6.31 -1.76
N GLY A 151 21.22 -7.27 -1.93
CA GLY A 151 21.12 -8.43 -1.05
C GLY A 151 20.30 -9.56 -1.69
N SER A 152 20.63 -10.80 -1.35
CA SER A 152 19.89 -11.99 -1.79
C SER A 152 19.52 -12.97 -0.67
N LEU A 153 19.80 -14.28 -0.79
CA LEU A 153 19.48 -15.29 0.25
C LEU A 153 20.13 -15.00 1.61
N ALA A 154 21.33 -14.41 1.63
CA ALA A 154 21.94 -13.97 2.89
C ALA A 154 21.09 -12.90 3.59
N LEU A 155 20.54 -11.95 2.81
CA LEU A 155 19.60 -10.96 3.33
C LEU A 155 18.28 -11.62 3.75
N ARG A 156 17.78 -12.62 3.00
CA ARG A 156 16.60 -13.40 3.41
C ARG A 156 16.77 -14.01 4.80
N ALA A 157 17.91 -14.64 5.06
CA ALA A 157 18.20 -15.24 6.37
C ALA A 157 18.21 -14.19 7.49
N GLN A 158 18.76 -12.99 7.22
CA GLN A 158 18.75 -11.88 8.16
C GLN A 158 17.34 -11.32 8.40
N LEU A 159 16.53 -11.15 7.34
CA LEU A 159 15.13 -10.71 7.44
C LEU A 159 14.31 -11.70 8.26
N ARG A 160 14.50 -13.00 8.01
CA ARG A 160 13.88 -14.07 8.80
C ARG A 160 14.24 -13.96 10.28
N ALA A 161 15.54 -13.82 10.59
CA ALA A 161 16.01 -13.68 11.97
C ALA A 161 15.42 -12.42 12.65
N ALA A 162 15.27 -11.32 11.92
CA ALA A 162 14.65 -10.09 12.44
C ALA A 162 13.14 -10.25 12.75
N LEU A 163 12.49 -11.27 12.19
CA LEU A 163 11.09 -11.64 12.44
C LEU A 163 10.94 -12.71 13.54
N ALA A 164 12.02 -13.08 14.23
CA ALA A 164 11.98 -13.99 15.36
C ALA A 164 11.02 -13.50 16.46
N SER A 165 10.41 -14.46 17.15
CA SER A 165 9.53 -14.21 18.29
C SER A 165 9.70 -15.32 19.33
N ALA A 166 9.10 -15.16 20.51
CA ALA A 166 9.19 -16.18 21.57
C ALA A 166 8.66 -17.56 21.12
N SER A 167 7.64 -17.60 20.26
CA SER A 167 7.07 -18.86 19.72
C SER A 167 7.81 -19.40 18.50
N VAL A 168 8.59 -18.56 17.81
CA VAL A 168 9.36 -18.93 16.62
C VAL A 168 10.75 -18.26 16.71
N PRO A 169 11.67 -18.81 17.50
CA PRO A 169 12.93 -18.15 17.86
C PRO A 169 13.89 -17.94 16.68
N ASP A 170 13.78 -18.75 15.63
CA ASP A 170 14.57 -18.61 14.40
C ASP A 170 13.87 -17.77 13.32
N GLY A 171 12.70 -17.20 13.64
CA GLY A 171 11.83 -16.54 12.67
C GLY A 171 11.01 -17.50 11.81
N PRO A 172 9.90 -17.01 11.22
CA PRO A 172 8.95 -17.82 10.46
C PRO A 172 9.62 -18.47 9.24
N ALA A 173 9.20 -19.67 8.87
CA ALA A 173 9.73 -20.37 7.71
C ALA A 173 9.35 -19.64 6.40
N TYR A 174 8.12 -19.12 6.38
CA TYR A 174 7.54 -18.33 5.31
C TYR A 174 7.27 -16.89 5.78
N PHE A 175 7.63 -15.92 4.95
CA PHE A 175 7.21 -14.53 5.08
C PHE A 175 7.16 -13.91 3.69
N LYS A 176 6.34 -12.87 3.51
CA LYS A 176 6.22 -12.15 2.23
C LYS A 176 6.42 -10.65 2.45
N ILE A 177 7.29 -10.06 1.65
CA ILE A 177 7.52 -8.60 1.55
C ILE A 177 6.66 -8.05 0.40
N GLU A 178 5.94 -6.97 0.69
CA GLU A 178 5.17 -6.21 -0.33
C GLU A 178 5.28 -4.70 -0.14
N GLY A 179 5.94 -4.21 0.92
CA GLY A 179 6.14 -2.77 1.11
C GLY A 179 7.61 -2.37 1.06
N LEU A 180 7.92 -1.24 0.41
CA LEU A 180 9.26 -0.68 0.44
C LEU A 180 9.24 0.85 0.48
N ALA A 181 9.85 1.44 1.50
CA ALA A 181 10.05 2.89 1.58
C ALA A 181 11.50 3.26 1.91
N ALA A 182 12.06 4.27 1.26
CA ALA A 182 13.41 4.74 1.51
C ALA A 182 13.46 5.97 2.42
N LEU A 183 13.98 5.80 3.63
CA LEU A 183 14.43 6.88 4.50
C LEU A 183 15.90 7.21 4.19
N PRO A 184 16.41 8.38 4.64
CA PRO A 184 17.79 8.80 4.35
C PRO A 184 18.88 7.81 4.79
N ASP A 185 18.66 7.04 5.86
CA ASP A 185 19.65 6.16 6.49
C ASP A 185 19.23 4.68 6.53
N ARG A 186 18.02 4.36 6.09
CA ARG A 186 17.44 3.01 6.15
C ARG A 186 16.35 2.80 5.11
N LEU A 187 16.18 1.56 4.69
CA LEU A 187 14.98 1.12 4.00
C LEU A 187 13.99 0.62 5.06
N LEU A 188 12.72 0.93 4.88
CA LEU A 188 11.63 0.31 5.59
C LEU A 188 11.02 -0.76 4.70
N VAL A 189 11.05 -1.99 5.20
CA VAL A 189 10.63 -3.19 4.49
C VAL A 189 9.34 -3.68 5.15
N GLY A 190 8.26 -3.61 4.40
CA GLY A 190 6.93 -4.00 4.83
C GLY A 190 6.68 -5.49 4.60
N VAL A 191 6.33 -6.19 5.68
CA VAL A 191 6.02 -7.62 5.68
C VAL A 191 4.51 -7.78 5.76
N ARG A 192 3.93 -8.48 4.79
CA ARG A 192 2.50 -8.77 4.67
C ARG A 192 2.10 -10.05 5.37
N GLU A 193 2.91 -11.09 5.24
CA GLU A 193 2.56 -12.45 5.65
C GLU A 193 3.68 -13.05 6.47
N THR A 194 3.33 -13.87 7.46
CA THR A 194 4.28 -14.72 8.21
C THR A 194 3.62 -16.05 8.53
N GLY A 195 4.36 -17.16 8.40
CA GLY A 195 3.77 -18.49 8.53
C GLY A 195 4.74 -19.66 8.40
N ARG A 196 4.16 -20.85 8.28
CA ARG A 196 4.90 -22.09 7.99
C ARG A 196 5.13 -22.25 6.49
N THR A 197 4.12 -21.92 5.68
CA THR A 197 4.16 -22.04 4.21
C THR A 197 3.33 -20.92 3.57
N TYR A 198 3.40 -20.79 2.24
CA TYR A 198 2.56 -19.88 1.47
C TYR A 198 1.05 -20.21 1.51
N GLN A 199 0.67 -21.36 2.06
CA GLN A 199 -0.73 -21.76 2.25
C GLN A 199 -1.17 -21.67 3.72
N ASP A 200 -0.21 -21.49 4.63
CA ASP A 200 -0.43 -21.49 6.08
C ASP A 200 0.36 -20.34 6.69
N PHE A 201 -0.25 -19.17 6.58
CA PHE A 201 0.25 -17.91 7.06
C PHE A 201 -0.83 -17.10 7.77
N SER A 202 -0.40 -16.07 8.49
CA SER A 202 -1.27 -15.01 8.97
C SER A 202 -0.81 -13.69 8.38
N PHE A 203 -1.77 -12.84 8.04
CA PHE A 203 -1.47 -11.47 7.67
C PHE A 203 -0.88 -10.70 8.85
N THR A 204 0.00 -9.77 8.54
CA THR A 204 0.62 -8.88 9.51
C THR A 204 0.85 -7.51 8.90
N LEU A 205 0.91 -6.50 9.75
CA LEU A 205 1.41 -5.18 9.41
C LEU A 205 2.72 -5.04 10.18
N THR A 206 3.81 -5.55 9.61
CA THR A 206 5.14 -5.49 10.25
C THR A 206 6.07 -4.69 9.36
N VAL A 207 6.88 -3.82 9.98
CA VAL A 207 7.92 -3.04 9.29
C VAL A 207 9.28 -3.38 9.89
N LEU A 208 10.18 -3.81 9.03
CA LEU A 208 11.59 -3.98 9.33
C LEU A 208 12.38 -2.76 8.85
N SER A 209 13.33 -2.29 9.63
CA SER A 209 14.32 -1.30 9.22
C SER A 209 15.57 -2.02 8.76
N LEU A 210 16.02 -1.73 7.54
CA LEU A 210 17.26 -2.22 6.96
C LEU A 210 18.23 -1.04 6.75
N PRO A 211 19.23 -0.85 7.61
CA PRO A 211 20.17 0.27 7.50
C PRO A 211 20.96 0.22 6.19
N TRP A 212 21.15 1.38 5.55
CA TRP A 212 22.01 1.52 4.37
C TRP A 212 22.84 2.80 4.46
N ARG A 213 23.90 2.87 3.68
CA ARG A 213 24.71 4.07 3.50
C ARG A 213 25.32 4.12 2.12
N LEU A 214 25.90 5.25 1.76
CA LEU A 214 26.71 5.35 0.55
C LEU A 214 28.16 4.99 0.86
N GLU A 215 28.74 4.13 0.02
CA GLU A 215 30.17 3.95 -0.14
C GLU A 215 30.53 4.39 -1.55
N ASP A 216 31.42 5.38 -1.71
CA ASP A 216 31.82 5.90 -3.02
C ASP A 216 30.64 6.25 -3.95
N GLY A 217 29.58 6.84 -3.36
CA GLY A 217 28.36 7.24 -4.07
C GLY A 217 27.42 6.09 -4.43
N VAL A 218 27.62 4.93 -3.81
CA VAL A 218 26.96 3.69 -4.18
C VAL A 218 26.30 3.04 -2.93
N PRO A 219 24.98 2.76 -2.93
CA PRO A 219 24.27 2.27 -1.74
C PRO A 219 24.71 0.87 -1.31
N VAL A 220 25.11 0.71 -0.04
CA VAL A 220 25.46 -0.56 0.59
C VAL A 220 24.64 -0.79 1.87
N LEU A 221 24.39 -2.04 2.23
CA LEU A 221 23.74 -2.38 3.50
C LEU A 221 24.71 -2.12 4.66
N ALA A 222 24.25 -1.40 5.68
CA ALA A 222 25.08 -0.92 6.78
C ALA A 222 24.93 -1.74 8.06
N GLY A 223 24.07 -2.76 8.06
CA GLY A 223 23.84 -3.64 9.21
C GLY A 223 22.67 -4.58 8.99
N PRO A 224 22.40 -5.48 9.97
CA PRO A 224 21.27 -6.38 9.88
C PRO A 224 19.92 -5.62 9.99
N PRO A 225 18.85 -6.18 9.41
CA PRO A 225 17.51 -5.65 9.60
C PRO A 225 17.05 -5.82 11.05
N ARG A 226 16.14 -4.95 11.48
CA ARG A 226 15.50 -5.01 12.80
C ARG A 226 14.01 -4.70 12.67
N MET A 227 13.16 -5.40 13.41
CA MET A 227 11.74 -5.03 13.50
C MET A 227 11.64 -3.70 14.24
N VAL A 228 11.04 -2.69 13.59
CA VAL A 228 10.85 -1.35 14.17
C VAL A 228 9.41 -1.05 14.49
N TRP A 229 8.47 -1.77 13.87
CA TRP A 229 7.06 -1.56 14.11
C TRP A 229 6.26 -2.80 13.75
N ARG A 230 5.17 -3.03 14.50
CA ARG A 230 4.21 -4.08 14.23
C ARG A 230 2.84 -3.67 14.76
N ALA A 231 1.82 -3.84 13.92
CA ALA A 231 0.42 -3.84 14.35
C ALA A 231 -0.22 -5.18 14.02
N ASP A 232 -1.17 -5.58 14.86
CA ASP A 232 -2.08 -6.69 14.58
C ASP A 232 -3.27 -6.11 13.82
N PRO A 233 -3.43 -6.40 12.52
CA PRO A 233 -4.54 -5.86 11.74
C PRO A 233 -5.92 -6.21 12.33
N ALA A 234 -6.07 -7.35 13.02
CA ALA A 234 -7.32 -7.73 13.67
C ALA A 234 -7.67 -6.85 14.89
N ARG A 235 -6.72 -6.05 15.38
CA ARG A 235 -6.89 -5.12 16.52
C ARG A 235 -6.97 -3.67 16.10
N LEU A 236 -6.88 -3.36 14.80
CA LEU A 236 -7.01 -1.99 14.34
C LEU A 236 -8.45 -1.50 14.54
N PRO A 237 -8.64 -0.29 15.12
CA PRO A 237 -9.96 0.28 15.29
C PRO A 237 -10.60 0.58 13.93
N ASP A 238 -11.94 0.67 13.92
CA ASP A 238 -12.74 1.17 12.79
C ASP A 238 -12.78 0.33 11.50
N LEU A 239 -12.19 -0.87 11.48
CA LEU A 239 -12.27 -1.78 10.34
C LEU A 239 -13.18 -2.99 10.59
N PRO A 240 -13.71 -3.61 9.51
CA PRO A 240 -14.22 -4.97 9.59
C PRO A 240 -13.12 -5.92 10.08
N LYS A 241 -13.48 -6.95 10.86
CA LYS A 241 -12.54 -7.98 11.37
C LYS A 241 -12.06 -8.97 10.30
N THR A 242 -12.07 -8.53 9.05
CA THR A 242 -11.57 -9.29 7.90
C THR A 242 -10.04 -9.30 7.94
N PRO A 243 -9.39 -10.43 7.64
CA PRO A 243 -7.95 -10.45 7.51
C PRO A 243 -7.49 -9.46 6.42
N ILE A 244 -6.65 -8.51 6.80
CA ILE A 244 -6.04 -7.51 5.91
C ILE A 244 -4.52 -7.64 5.99
N GLY A 245 -3.85 -7.58 4.84
CA GLY A 245 -2.40 -7.61 4.73
C GLY A 245 -1.83 -6.24 4.36
N LEU A 246 -0.56 -6.00 4.69
CA LEU A 246 0.17 -4.85 4.14
C LEU A 246 0.41 -5.07 2.65
N SER A 247 0.22 -4.03 1.85
CA SER A 247 0.37 -4.07 0.38
C SER A 247 1.40 -3.09 -0.15
N GLU A 248 1.64 -1.97 0.53
CA GLU A 248 2.69 -1.01 0.11
C GLU A 248 3.05 -0.05 1.25
N LEU A 249 4.23 0.56 1.15
CA LEU A 249 4.70 1.68 1.97
C LEU A 249 5.21 2.83 1.08
N ALA A 250 4.78 4.06 1.33
CA ALA A 250 5.36 5.24 0.69
C ALA A 250 5.77 6.30 1.74
N TYR A 251 7.01 6.80 1.66
CA TYR A 251 7.51 7.82 2.59
C TYR A 251 7.28 9.23 2.07
N ASP A 252 6.49 10.03 2.80
CA ASP A 252 6.33 11.47 2.59
C ASP A 252 7.38 12.22 3.41
N ALA A 253 8.54 12.49 2.80
CA ALA A 253 9.63 13.19 3.45
C ALA A 253 9.27 14.63 3.88
N ALA A 254 8.32 15.27 3.22
CA ALA A 254 7.92 16.64 3.54
C ALA A 254 7.05 16.71 4.80
N ARG A 255 6.40 15.60 5.17
CA ARG A 255 5.54 15.49 6.36
C ARG A 255 6.06 14.51 7.40
N GLU A 256 7.22 13.90 7.16
CA GLU A 256 7.83 12.88 8.03
C GLU A 256 6.85 11.77 8.42
N ARG A 257 6.14 11.23 7.43
CA ARG A 257 5.16 10.15 7.63
C ARG A 257 5.22 9.10 6.55
N LEU A 258 4.69 7.93 6.89
CA LEU A 258 4.40 6.87 5.93
C LEU A 258 2.94 6.93 5.53
N TRP A 259 2.71 6.66 4.26
CA TRP A 259 1.44 6.15 3.78
C TRP A 259 1.56 4.63 3.65
N LEU A 260 0.50 3.92 3.99
CA LEU A 260 0.45 2.47 3.91
C LEU A 260 -0.81 2.06 3.17
N LEU A 261 -0.67 1.10 2.27
CA LEU A 261 -1.81 0.38 1.71
C LEU A 261 -1.97 -0.94 2.45
N THR A 262 -3.23 -1.32 2.66
CA THR A 262 -3.57 -2.68 3.07
C THR A 262 -4.60 -3.24 2.12
N SER A 263 -4.50 -4.52 1.77
CA SER A 263 -5.47 -5.20 0.93
C SER A 263 -6.10 -6.42 1.60
N VAL A 264 -7.29 -6.76 1.11
CA VAL A 264 -8.10 -7.92 1.47
C VAL A 264 -8.22 -8.81 0.26
N GLU A 265 -8.09 -10.12 0.48
CA GLU A 265 -8.35 -11.13 -0.54
C GLU A 265 -9.18 -12.27 0.06
N GLN A 266 -10.41 -12.45 -0.43
CA GLN A 266 -11.36 -13.47 0.01
C GLN A 266 -11.94 -14.18 -1.20
N GLY A 267 -11.42 -15.37 -1.48
CA GLY A 267 -11.86 -16.18 -2.62
C GLY A 267 -11.66 -15.49 -3.97
N GLU A 268 -12.35 -16.01 -4.99
CA GLU A 268 -12.18 -15.59 -6.40
C GLU A 268 -13.28 -14.63 -6.89
N ALA A 269 -14.22 -14.25 -6.02
CA ALA A 269 -15.31 -13.36 -6.37
C ALA A 269 -14.81 -11.93 -6.62
N VAL A 270 -15.55 -11.17 -7.45
CA VAL A 270 -15.16 -9.79 -7.83
C VAL A 270 -15.12 -8.86 -6.62
N ASP A 271 -16.03 -9.04 -5.67
CA ASP A 271 -16.09 -8.33 -4.38
C ASP A 271 -15.17 -8.94 -3.31
N GLY A 272 -14.43 -10.00 -3.66
CA GLY A 272 -13.45 -10.63 -2.80
C GLY A 272 -12.15 -9.84 -2.66
N VAL A 273 -12.03 -8.66 -3.28
CA VAL A 273 -10.89 -7.77 -3.13
C VAL A 273 -11.30 -6.40 -2.62
N ALA A 274 -10.51 -5.85 -1.71
CA ALA A 274 -10.69 -4.51 -1.21
C ALA A 274 -9.39 -3.99 -0.59
N GLY A 275 -9.39 -2.75 -0.09
CA GLY A 275 -8.31 -2.27 0.73
C GLY A 275 -8.55 -0.91 1.36
N TYR A 276 -7.55 -0.45 2.12
CA TYR A 276 -7.61 0.80 2.87
C TYR A 276 -6.29 1.56 2.75
N LEU A 277 -6.38 2.87 2.90
CA LEU A 277 -5.24 3.76 3.02
C LEU A 277 -5.04 4.17 4.48
N TRP A 278 -3.79 4.20 4.91
CA TRP A 278 -3.38 4.54 6.27
C TRP A 278 -2.28 5.57 6.25
N THR A 279 -2.13 6.28 7.36
CA THR A 279 -0.96 7.09 7.65
C THR A 279 -0.31 6.67 8.96
N LEU A 280 1.02 6.76 9.02
CA LEU A 280 1.81 6.50 10.22
C LEU A 280 2.98 7.48 10.26
N ASP A 281 2.90 8.46 11.16
CA ASP A 281 3.99 9.42 11.37
C ASP A 281 5.26 8.69 11.83
N LEU A 282 6.44 9.19 11.47
CA LEU A 282 7.70 8.56 11.89
C LEU A 282 7.87 8.55 13.42
N ALA A 283 7.34 9.55 14.12
CA ALA A 283 7.31 9.58 15.59
C ALA A 283 6.39 8.47 16.16
N ALA A 284 5.25 8.22 15.52
CA ALA A 284 4.33 7.15 15.88
C ALA A 284 4.94 5.77 15.60
N LEU A 285 5.60 5.61 14.44
CA LEU A 285 6.38 4.40 14.10
C LEU A 285 7.44 4.12 15.17
N ALA A 286 8.24 5.12 15.54
CA ALA A 286 9.31 4.98 16.53
C ALA A 286 8.78 4.65 17.94
N SER A 287 7.55 5.07 18.25
CA SER A 287 6.88 4.84 19.54
C SER A 287 5.98 3.61 19.55
N GLY A 288 5.89 2.86 18.45
CA GLY A 288 5.02 1.68 18.33
C GLY A 288 3.52 1.99 18.37
N LEU A 289 3.12 3.23 18.03
CA LEU A 289 1.72 3.63 18.00
C LEU A 289 1.01 3.05 16.76
N PRO A 290 -0.32 2.82 16.84
CA PRO A 290 -1.08 2.31 15.70
C PRO A 290 -1.12 3.33 14.54
N PRO A 291 -1.30 2.87 13.30
CA PRO A 291 -1.50 3.76 12.18
C PRO A 291 -2.91 4.37 12.24
N VAL A 292 -3.11 5.51 11.58
CA VAL A 292 -4.40 6.19 11.50
C VAL A 292 -5.01 5.91 10.13
N VAL A 293 -6.26 5.44 10.12
CA VAL A 293 -7.00 5.19 8.88
C VAL A 293 -7.34 6.51 8.19
N VAL A 294 -7.12 6.58 6.88
CA VAL A 294 -7.58 7.69 6.06
C VAL A 294 -9.07 7.54 5.81
N ARG A 295 -9.82 8.65 5.89
CA ARG A 295 -11.28 8.65 5.78
C ARG A 295 -11.76 9.30 4.49
N GLY A 296 -12.91 8.86 4.01
CA GLY A 296 -13.66 9.56 2.95
C GLY A 296 -14.31 10.85 3.47
N ALA A 297 -14.88 11.62 2.55
CA ALA A 297 -15.60 12.86 2.88
C ALA A 297 -16.86 12.63 3.74
N ASP A 298 -17.34 11.39 3.82
CA ASP A 298 -18.46 10.95 4.67
C ASP A 298 -18.01 10.53 6.08
N GLY A 299 -16.71 10.64 6.40
CA GLY A 299 -16.13 10.27 7.68
C GLY A 299 -15.91 8.76 7.89
N ARG A 300 -16.26 7.91 6.92
CA ARG A 300 -15.98 6.47 6.98
C ARG A 300 -14.54 6.19 6.54
N PRO A 301 -13.92 5.07 6.94
CA PRO A 301 -12.66 4.62 6.36
C PRO A 301 -12.72 4.66 4.82
N LEU A 302 -11.69 5.21 4.18
CA LEU A 302 -11.59 5.19 2.73
C LEU A 302 -11.40 3.74 2.27
N LEU A 303 -12.46 3.17 1.70
CA LEU A 303 -12.47 1.82 1.15
C LEU A 303 -12.18 1.86 -0.35
N PHE A 304 -11.17 1.11 -0.77
CA PHE A 304 -10.97 0.74 -2.17
C PHE A 304 -11.76 -0.54 -2.46
N THR A 305 -12.51 -0.55 -3.56
CA THR A 305 -13.25 -1.74 -4.04
C THR A 305 -12.46 -2.56 -5.07
N HIS A 306 -11.20 -2.21 -5.23
CA HIS A 306 -10.16 -2.90 -5.98
C HIS A 306 -9.02 -3.19 -4.99
N LYS A 307 -8.12 -4.12 -5.30
CA LYS A 307 -6.98 -4.48 -4.44
C LYS A 307 -5.86 -3.44 -4.61
N PRO A 308 -5.62 -2.53 -3.65
CA PRO A 308 -4.62 -1.48 -3.81
C PRO A 308 -3.22 -2.03 -3.50
N GLU A 309 -2.31 -2.00 -4.48
CA GLU A 309 -0.98 -2.62 -4.34
C GLU A 309 0.18 -1.65 -4.65
N ALA A 310 -0.06 -0.54 -5.35
CA ALA A 310 1.01 0.42 -5.65
C ALA A 310 0.65 1.82 -5.15
N LEU A 311 1.61 2.52 -4.53
CA LEU A 311 1.41 3.86 -3.98
C LEU A 311 2.58 4.79 -4.30
N ALA A 312 2.30 5.91 -4.97
CA ALA A 312 3.29 6.96 -5.18
C ALA A 312 2.77 8.33 -4.73
N ILE A 313 3.68 9.16 -4.21
CA ILE A 313 3.41 10.57 -3.91
C ILE A 313 3.77 11.38 -5.15
N LEU A 314 2.79 12.11 -5.70
CA LEU A 314 2.95 12.92 -6.89
C LEU A 314 3.62 14.27 -6.57
N PRO A 315 4.18 14.97 -7.58
CA PRO A 315 4.85 16.26 -7.37
C PRO A 315 3.98 17.33 -6.68
N ASP A 316 2.67 17.28 -6.90
CA ASP A 316 1.68 18.18 -6.27
C ASP A 316 1.12 17.65 -4.95
N ARG A 317 1.77 16.62 -4.37
CA ARG A 317 1.45 15.96 -3.10
C ARG A 317 0.14 15.17 -3.09
N ARG A 318 -0.51 14.99 -4.24
CA ARG A 318 -1.57 13.99 -4.38
C ARG A 318 -0.97 12.59 -4.33
N LEU A 319 -1.80 11.61 -4.01
CA LEU A 319 -1.38 10.20 -4.00
C LEU A 319 -1.89 9.51 -5.26
N LEU A 320 -1.02 8.77 -5.94
CA LEU A 320 -1.41 7.78 -6.93
C LEU A 320 -1.56 6.43 -6.21
N VAL A 321 -2.73 5.83 -6.33
CA VAL A 321 -2.96 4.43 -5.96
C VAL A 321 -3.19 3.63 -7.24
N VAL A 322 -2.44 2.55 -7.42
CA VAL A 322 -2.66 1.58 -8.51
C VAL A 322 -3.09 0.26 -7.90
N HIS A 323 -4.00 -0.40 -8.59
CA HIS A 323 -4.62 -1.62 -8.10
C HIS A 323 -4.04 -2.85 -8.81
N ASP A 324 -4.22 -4.03 -8.23
CA ASP A 324 -3.94 -5.31 -8.86
C ASP A 324 -5.02 -6.32 -8.45
N ASP A 325 -6.07 -6.43 -9.26
CA ASP A 325 -7.18 -7.35 -8.94
C ASP A 325 -6.91 -8.80 -9.38
N ASP A 326 -5.66 -9.16 -9.65
CA ASP A 326 -5.24 -10.46 -10.16
C ASP A 326 -6.03 -10.83 -11.44
N ARG A 327 -6.74 -11.97 -11.41
CA ARG A 327 -7.59 -12.46 -12.52
C ARG A 327 -9.04 -11.99 -12.42
N ARG A 328 -9.41 -11.25 -11.37
CA ARG A 328 -10.81 -10.90 -11.11
C ARG A 328 -11.31 -9.92 -12.18
N ALA A 329 -12.53 -10.18 -12.66
CA ALA A 329 -13.21 -9.38 -13.67
C ALA A 329 -13.85 -8.13 -13.04
N THR A 330 -13.05 -7.33 -12.33
CA THR A 330 -13.47 -6.06 -11.75
C THR A 330 -13.89 -5.06 -12.84
N LEU A 331 -14.68 -4.07 -12.45
CA LEU A 331 -15.18 -3.06 -13.37
C LEU A 331 -14.32 -1.80 -13.32
N VAL A 332 -13.83 -1.35 -14.47
CA VAL A 332 -13.02 -0.14 -14.64
C VAL A 332 -13.78 0.89 -15.48
N PRO A 333 -13.46 2.20 -15.37
CA PRO A 333 -14.08 3.18 -16.24
C PRO A 333 -13.62 2.97 -17.68
N ASP A 334 -14.57 2.95 -18.62
CA ASP A 334 -14.24 2.99 -20.04
C ASP A 334 -13.61 4.35 -20.38
N PRO A 335 -12.44 4.38 -21.04
CA PRO A 335 -11.71 5.64 -21.25
C PRO A 335 -12.38 6.58 -22.27
N VAL A 336 -13.36 6.10 -23.05
CA VAL A 336 -14.09 6.89 -24.03
C VAL A 336 -15.44 7.34 -23.48
N THR A 337 -16.22 6.40 -22.93
CA THR A 337 -17.60 6.68 -22.49
C THR A 337 -17.72 7.04 -21.01
N GLY A 338 -16.71 6.71 -20.20
CA GLY A 338 -16.75 6.82 -18.74
C GLY A 338 -17.63 5.77 -18.05
N THR A 339 -18.35 4.93 -18.80
CA THR A 339 -19.20 3.87 -18.23
C THR A 339 -18.35 2.73 -17.68
N ARG A 340 -18.85 2.01 -16.66
CA ARG A 340 -18.15 0.84 -16.13
C ARG A 340 -18.16 -0.33 -17.12
N ARG A 341 -17.00 -0.95 -17.34
CA ARG A 341 -16.84 -2.15 -18.16
C ARG A 341 -15.91 -3.16 -17.48
N PRO A 342 -15.96 -4.46 -17.83
CA PRO A 342 -14.96 -5.41 -17.38
C PRO A 342 -13.53 -4.96 -17.71
N ARG A 343 -12.63 -5.09 -16.74
CA ARG A 343 -11.19 -4.87 -16.88
C ARG A 343 -10.58 -5.92 -17.80
N GLN A 344 -9.71 -5.51 -18.72
CA GLN A 344 -8.89 -6.46 -19.47
C GLN A 344 -7.65 -6.86 -18.66
N GLN A 345 -7.13 -8.07 -18.84
CA GLN A 345 -5.98 -8.54 -18.06
C GLN A 345 -4.73 -7.68 -18.24
N THR A 346 -4.58 -6.99 -19.37
CA THR A 346 -3.48 -6.05 -19.68
C THR A 346 -3.71 -4.65 -19.12
N GLU A 347 -4.78 -4.44 -18.36
CA GLU A 347 -5.17 -3.16 -17.78
C GLU A 347 -5.23 -3.24 -16.25
N THR A 348 -4.95 -2.12 -15.61
CA THR A 348 -5.28 -1.93 -14.20
C THR A 348 -5.89 -0.56 -13.91
N LEU A 349 -6.73 -0.50 -12.88
CA LEU A 349 -7.27 0.75 -12.36
C LEU A 349 -6.14 1.55 -11.68
N TYR A 350 -6.18 2.87 -11.86
CA TYR A 350 -5.51 3.79 -10.96
C TYR A 350 -6.48 4.84 -10.44
N GLN A 351 -6.16 5.40 -9.28
CA GLN A 351 -6.88 6.49 -8.65
C GLN A 351 -5.90 7.55 -8.15
N ILE A 352 -6.30 8.82 -8.29
CA ILE A 352 -5.59 9.97 -7.74
C ILE A 352 -6.37 10.50 -6.54
N LEU A 353 -5.70 10.59 -5.40
CA LEU A 353 -6.28 11.06 -4.16
C LEU A 353 -5.74 12.44 -3.80
N SER A 354 -6.64 13.36 -3.46
CA SER A 354 -6.29 14.54 -2.68
C SER A 354 -6.54 14.24 -1.22
N VAL A 355 -5.54 14.51 -0.36
CA VAL A 355 -5.65 14.28 1.09
C VAL A 355 -5.50 15.60 1.83
N ALA A 356 -6.48 15.91 2.66
CA ALA A 356 -6.46 17.02 3.61
C ALA A 356 -6.10 16.47 4.99
N ASP A 357 -5.12 17.11 5.63
CA ASP A 357 -4.68 16.82 6.99
C ASP A 357 -5.62 17.45 8.02
#